data_AF-A0A6A4M8Z5-F1
#
_entry.id   AF-A0A6A4M8Z5-F1
#
_cell.length_a   1.000
_cell.length_b   1.000
_cell.length_c   1.000
_cell.angle_alpha   90.00
_cell.angle_beta   90.00
_cell.angle_gamma   90.00
#
_symmetry.space_group_name_H-M   'P 1'
#
loop_
_entity.id
_entity.type
_entity.pdbx_description
1 polymer ?
#
loop_
_entity_poly.entity_id
_entity_poly.type
_entity_poly.pdbx_seq_one_letter_code
_entity_poly.pdbx_strand_id
1 'polypeptide(L)'
;MDSGHPKFETGDFVWGKTGWEEYSLITTPETLFKIEHTDDVVPLHYYTGILGMPGLAAYVGFYKIGAPKKGEYVFVSAASGAVGQLVGQFAKLMGCYVVGSASTKEKVDLLKNKFGYDAAFNYKEEDDFDASLKRYLPQGIDIYFDNVGGKMLDNVLLNMRNHGRIVVSGMISQYNLEQTDGVKNMMCLVYKRVRMEGFVAFDYYPLYPEFLDTMLSYIEKEKSCTLKTFPRPGEWTISLYRAFHRPQCRETDCCGCSR
;
A
#
# COMPACT_ATOMS: atom_id res chain seq x y z
N MET A 1 -4.84 -17.15 -17.97
CA MET A 1 -4.82 -18.39 -17.17
C MET A 1 -5.38 -19.53 -18.01
N ASP A 2 -5.08 -20.80 -17.71
CA ASP A 2 -5.78 -21.99 -18.23
C ASP A 2 -6.34 -22.74 -17.00
N SER A 3 -7.61 -23.16 -17.01
CA SER A 3 -8.31 -23.56 -15.77
C SER A 3 -9.41 -24.59 -16.00
N GLY A 4 -9.45 -25.59 -15.11
CA GLY A 4 -10.60 -26.47 -14.93
C GLY A 4 -11.56 -26.02 -13.81
N HIS A 5 -11.32 -24.86 -13.18
CA HIS A 5 -12.11 -24.33 -12.07
C HIS A 5 -13.25 -23.43 -12.60
N PRO A 6 -14.52 -23.60 -12.15
CA PRO A 6 -15.69 -22.95 -12.75
C PRO A 6 -15.74 -21.41 -12.63
N LYS A 7 -14.98 -20.82 -11.72
CA LYS A 7 -14.91 -19.35 -11.55
C LYS A 7 -13.95 -18.65 -12.53
N PHE A 8 -13.13 -19.40 -13.26
CA PHE A 8 -12.10 -18.83 -14.09
C PHE A 8 -11.99 -19.56 -15.42
N GLU A 9 -11.89 -18.78 -16.50
CA GLU A 9 -11.86 -19.29 -17.87
C GLU A 9 -10.49 -19.03 -18.53
N THR A 10 -10.20 -19.82 -19.57
CA THR A 10 -8.97 -19.63 -20.33
C THR A 10 -8.95 -18.24 -20.97
N GLY A 11 -7.90 -17.47 -20.69
CA GLY A 11 -7.78 -16.07 -21.13
C GLY A 11 -8.02 -15.04 -20.03
N ASP A 12 -8.61 -15.43 -18.89
CA ASP A 12 -8.79 -14.52 -17.76
C ASP A 12 -7.45 -13.99 -17.23
N PHE A 13 -7.46 -12.71 -16.88
CA PHE A 13 -6.42 -12.05 -16.09
C PHE A 13 -6.78 -12.14 -14.60
N VAL A 14 -5.78 -12.40 -13.77
CA VAL A 14 -5.93 -12.55 -12.32
C VAL A 14 -4.79 -11.87 -11.58
N TRP A 15 -5.03 -11.45 -10.34
CA TRP A 15 -3.98 -11.12 -9.39
C TRP A 15 -4.16 -11.93 -8.11
N GLY A 16 -3.07 -12.22 -7.42
CA GLY A 16 -3.07 -13.02 -6.19
C GLY A 16 -1.68 -13.56 -5.86
N LYS A 17 -1.62 -14.50 -4.92
CA LYS A 17 -0.35 -15.13 -4.53
C LYS A 17 0.08 -16.14 -5.60
N THR A 18 1.32 -16.04 -6.05
CA THR A 18 1.91 -16.87 -7.11
C THR A 18 3.40 -17.10 -6.87
N GLY A 19 4.01 -18.04 -7.60
CA GLY A 19 5.45 -18.29 -7.58
C GLY A 19 6.25 -17.22 -8.34
N TRP A 20 7.55 -17.14 -8.05
CA TRP A 20 8.51 -16.35 -8.84
C TRP A 20 9.00 -17.18 -10.02
N GLU A 21 8.16 -17.31 -11.04
CA GLU A 21 8.36 -18.20 -12.18
C GLU A 21 7.52 -17.75 -13.39
N GLU A 22 7.78 -18.30 -14.57
CA GLU A 22 7.00 -17.97 -15.78
C GLU A 22 5.59 -18.58 -15.76
N TYR A 23 5.39 -19.71 -15.07
CA TYR A 23 4.11 -20.41 -14.98
C TYR A 23 3.91 -20.99 -13.59
N SER A 24 2.80 -20.66 -12.95
CA SER A 24 2.45 -21.21 -11.63
C SER A 24 1.20 -22.09 -11.72
N LEU A 25 1.29 -23.29 -11.15
CA LEU A 25 0.12 -24.11 -10.89
C LEU A 25 -0.52 -23.67 -9.56
N ILE A 26 -1.68 -23.02 -9.64
CA ILE A 26 -2.42 -22.58 -8.46
C ILE A 26 -3.42 -23.66 -8.05
N THR A 27 -3.14 -24.33 -6.94
CA THR A 27 -3.99 -25.40 -6.39
C THR A 27 -5.13 -24.89 -5.51
N THR A 28 -5.13 -23.60 -5.14
CA THR A 28 -6.17 -22.95 -4.33
C THR A 28 -6.64 -21.65 -5.02
N PRO A 29 -7.39 -21.78 -6.13
CA PRO A 29 -7.75 -20.66 -7.00
C PRO A 29 -8.69 -19.64 -6.33
N GLU A 30 -9.31 -19.98 -5.20
CA GLU A 30 -10.16 -19.08 -4.41
C GLU A 30 -9.38 -17.90 -3.79
N THR A 31 -8.04 -18.02 -3.75
CA THR A 31 -7.15 -16.94 -3.30
C THR A 31 -6.82 -15.92 -4.39
N LEU A 32 -7.27 -16.18 -5.63
CA LEU A 32 -7.09 -15.30 -6.77
C LEU A 32 -8.30 -14.38 -6.95
N PHE A 33 -8.00 -13.17 -7.42
CA PHE A 33 -8.99 -12.17 -7.81
C PHE A 33 -8.97 -12.04 -9.32
N LYS A 34 -10.13 -12.21 -9.95
CA LYS A 34 -10.31 -11.94 -11.37
C LYS A 34 -10.18 -10.44 -11.63
N ILE A 35 -9.47 -10.10 -12.69
CA ILE A 35 -9.30 -8.72 -13.15
C ILE A 35 -10.34 -8.46 -14.23
N GLU A 36 -11.28 -7.56 -13.94
CA GLU A 36 -12.38 -7.20 -14.86
C GLU A 36 -12.10 -5.89 -15.62
N HIS A 37 -11.19 -5.04 -15.12
CA HIS A 37 -10.86 -3.75 -15.74
C HIS A 37 -9.43 -3.78 -16.31
N THR A 38 -9.32 -3.79 -17.63
CA THR A 38 -8.03 -3.91 -18.35
C THR A 38 -7.91 -2.94 -19.53
N ASP A 39 -8.51 -1.76 -19.44
CA ASP A 39 -8.42 -0.74 -20.49
C ASP A 39 -7.13 0.09 -20.38
N ASP A 40 -6.91 1.01 -21.33
CA ASP A 40 -5.73 1.88 -21.35
C ASP A 40 -5.66 2.81 -20.11
N VAL A 41 -6.78 2.99 -19.40
CA VAL A 41 -6.89 3.81 -18.19
C VAL A 41 -6.48 3.01 -16.95
N VAL A 42 -6.77 1.71 -16.93
CA VAL A 42 -6.44 0.79 -15.84
C VAL A 42 -5.45 -0.27 -16.33
N PRO A 43 -4.17 0.08 -16.48
CA PRO A 43 -3.18 -0.86 -16.96
C PRO A 43 -2.96 -1.98 -15.94
N LEU A 44 -2.76 -3.21 -16.42
CA LEU A 44 -2.63 -4.42 -15.59
C LEU A 44 -1.68 -4.26 -14.39
N HIS A 45 -0.59 -3.50 -14.55
CA HIS A 45 0.38 -3.29 -13.48
C HIS A 45 -0.13 -2.51 -12.28
N TYR A 46 -1.35 -1.99 -12.32
CA TYR A 46 -1.97 -1.38 -11.14
C TYR A 46 -2.39 -2.43 -10.10
N TYR A 47 -2.73 -3.65 -10.54
CA TYR A 47 -3.15 -4.75 -9.65
C TYR A 47 -2.01 -5.33 -8.81
N THR A 48 -0.76 -4.92 -9.05
CA THR A 48 0.39 -5.25 -8.19
C THR A 48 0.60 -4.22 -7.08
N GLY A 49 -0.06 -3.07 -7.17
CA GLY A 49 0.15 -1.93 -6.28
C GLY A 49 -1.17 -1.27 -5.90
N ILE A 50 -1.52 -0.19 -6.60
CA ILE A 50 -2.66 0.69 -6.28
C ILE A 50 -4.02 -0.01 -6.28
N LEU A 51 -4.23 -1.01 -7.12
CA LEU A 51 -5.43 -1.86 -7.14
C LEU A 51 -5.20 -3.24 -6.52
N GLY A 52 -3.98 -3.52 -6.05
CA GLY A 52 -3.62 -4.77 -5.40
C GLY A 52 -3.65 -4.68 -3.88
N MET A 53 -2.98 -5.64 -3.24
CA MET A 53 -2.83 -5.70 -1.78
C MET A 53 -2.30 -4.39 -1.16
N PRO A 54 -1.27 -3.70 -1.70
CA PRO A 54 -0.80 -2.43 -1.11
C PRO A 54 -1.87 -1.33 -1.10
N GLY A 55 -2.66 -1.24 -2.17
CA GLY A 55 -3.79 -0.30 -2.24
C GLY A 55 -4.87 -0.62 -1.21
N LEU A 56 -5.25 -1.90 -1.10
CA LEU A 56 -6.22 -2.33 -0.11
C LEU A 56 -5.73 -2.05 1.32
N ALA A 57 -4.45 -2.30 1.61
CA ALA A 57 -3.85 -2.01 2.90
C ALA A 57 -3.92 -0.51 3.24
N ALA A 58 -3.58 0.36 2.28
CA ALA A 58 -3.71 1.81 2.44
C ALA A 58 -5.16 2.23 2.70
N TYR A 59 -6.11 1.68 1.93
CA TYR A 59 -7.54 1.99 2.05
C TYR A 59 -8.10 1.59 3.42
N VAL A 60 -7.92 0.33 3.80
CA VAL A 60 -8.42 -0.21 5.07
C VAL A 60 -7.74 0.50 6.24
N GLY A 61 -6.42 0.56 6.23
CA GLY A 61 -5.65 1.18 7.31
C GLY A 61 -6.05 2.64 7.51
N PHE A 62 -6.21 3.40 6.42
CA PHE A 62 -6.57 4.81 6.55
C PHE A 62 -8.05 4.99 6.91
N TYR A 63 -8.98 4.49 6.10
CA TYR A 63 -10.40 4.79 6.26
C TYR A 63 -11.07 4.01 7.41
N LYS A 64 -10.74 2.72 7.60
CA LYS A 64 -11.39 1.87 8.60
C LYS A 64 -10.67 1.94 9.95
N ILE A 65 -9.34 1.79 9.95
CA ILE A 65 -8.56 1.79 11.20
C ILE A 65 -8.27 3.22 11.67
N GLY A 66 -7.82 4.10 10.78
CA GLY A 66 -7.50 5.50 11.09
C GLY A 66 -8.72 6.37 11.35
N ALA A 67 -9.87 6.04 10.73
CA ALA A 67 -11.15 6.74 10.84
C ALA A 67 -10.99 8.29 10.77
N PRO A 68 -10.46 8.82 9.64
CA PRO A 68 -10.03 10.19 9.51
C PRO A 68 -11.20 11.17 9.52
N LYS A 69 -10.94 12.37 10.03
CA LYS A 69 -11.84 13.52 9.97
C LYS A 69 -11.15 14.68 9.29
N LYS A 70 -11.94 15.49 8.58
CA LYS A 70 -11.46 16.72 7.94
C LYS A 70 -10.77 17.63 8.97
N GLY A 71 -9.62 18.18 8.60
CA GLY A 71 -8.83 19.09 9.43
C GLY A 71 -7.90 18.41 10.43
N GLU A 72 -7.83 17.08 10.46
CA GLU A 72 -6.89 16.36 11.32
C GLU A 72 -5.44 16.39 10.78
N TYR A 73 -4.49 16.24 11.70
CA TYR A 73 -3.06 16.19 11.42
C TYR A 73 -2.59 14.74 11.28
N VAL A 74 -2.11 14.39 10.09
CA VAL A 74 -1.71 13.02 9.72
C VAL A 74 -0.21 12.95 9.48
N PHE A 75 0.46 12.02 10.15
CA PHE A 75 1.84 11.66 9.89
C PHE A 75 1.93 10.26 9.26
N VAL A 76 2.73 10.12 8.21
CA VAL A 76 2.96 8.84 7.51
C VAL A 76 4.46 8.53 7.51
N SER A 77 4.85 7.39 8.08
CA SER A 77 6.23 6.91 7.97
C SER A 77 6.41 6.06 6.71
N ALA A 78 7.63 6.03 6.16
CA ALA A 78 7.92 5.44 4.84
C ALA A 78 6.96 5.96 3.75
N ALA A 79 6.68 7.27 3.78
CA ALA A 79 5.60 7.90 3.04
C ALA A 79 5.73 7.78 1.51
N SER A 80 6.96 7.60 1.00
CA SER A 80 7.20 7.40 -0.44
C SER A 80 7.01 5.95 -0.90
N GLY A 81 6.68 5.02 0.00
CA GLY A 81 6.46 3.61 -0.32
C GLY A 81 5.09 3.34 -0.95
N ALA A 82 4.85 2.09 -1.38
CA ALA A 82 3.63 1.70 -2.10
C ALA A 82 2.34 2.02 -1.32
N VAL A 83 2.32 1.75 0.00
CA VAL A 83 1.20 2.05 0.90
C VAL A 83 1.18 3.54 1.26
N GLY A 84 2.32 4.08 1.73
CA GLY A 84 2.42 5.45 2.23
C GLY A 84 2.03 6.52 1.21
N GLN A 85 2.36 6.34 -0.07
CA GLN A 85 2.00 7.30 -1.11
C GLN A 85 0.49 7.42 -1.30
N LEU A 86 -0.26 6.32 -1.09
CA LEU A 86 -1.71 6.28 -1.23
C LEU A 86 -2.38 6.85 0.01
N VAL A 87 -1.91 6.46 1.20
CA VAL A 87 -2.40 7.00 2.49
C VAL A 87 -2.33 8.51 2.52
N GLY A 88 -1.21 9.09 2.10
CA GLY A 88 -1.06 10.55 2.06
C GLY A 88 -2.06 11.21 1.13
N GLN A 89 -2.28 10.64 -0.06
CA GLN A 89 -3.25 11.17 -1.02
C GLN A 89 -4.69 11.04 -0.50
N PHE A 90 -5.06 9.90 0.11
CA PHE A 90 -6.36 9.75 0.77
C PHE A 90 -6.56 10.78 1.89
N ALA A 91 -5.51 11.04 2.68
CA ALA A 91 -5.57 12.06 3.72
C ALA A 91 -5.74 13.47 3.15
N LYS A 92 -5.08 13.81 2.04
CA LYS A 92 -5.31 15.07 1.34
C LYS A 92 -6.74 15.19 0.80
N LEU A 93 -7.29 14.11 0.22
CA LEU A 93 -8.67 14.07 -0.26
C LEU A 93 -9.69 14.23 0.87
N MET A 94 -9.39 13.71 2.07
CA MET A 94 -10.19 13.91 3.29
C MET A 94 -10.05 15.32 3.88
N GLY A 95 -9.20 16.18 3.32
CA GLY A 95 -8.96 17.53 3.83
C GLY A 95 -8.13 17.56 5.11
N CYS A 96 -7.22 16.60 5.29
CA CYS A 96 -6.26 16.58 6.38
C CYS A 96 -4.99 17.40 6.04
N TYR A 97 -4.26 17.78 7.09
CA TYR A 97 -2.87 18.23 6.98
C TYR A 97 -1.95 17.03 7.08
N VAL A 98 -1.06 16.83 6.11
CA VAL A 98 -0.33 15.57 5.91
C VAL A 98 1.16 15.81 5.85
N VAL A 99 1.89 15.12 6.74
CA VAL A 99 3.35 15.13 6.81
C VAL A 99 3.90 13.73 6.58
N GLY A 100 4.97 13.62 5.80
CA GLY A 100 5.61 12.34 5.48
C GLY A 100 7.08 12.30 5.84
N SER A 101 7.58 11.13 6.22
CA SER A 101 9.03 10.88 6.31
C SER A 101 9.50 9.93 5.22
N ALA A 102 10.68 10.23 4.64
CA ALA A 102 11.32 9.41 3.63
C ALA A 102 12.85 9.38 3.82
N SER A 103 13.55 8.56 3.03
CA SER A 103 14.97 8.26 3.25
C SER A 103 15.96 9.07 2.41
N THR A 104 15.48 9.89 1.48
CA THR A 104 16.33 10.71 0.59
C THR A 104 15.61 12.02 0.23
N LYS A 105 16.38 13.03 -0.18
CA LYS A 105 15.86 14.32 -0.64
C LYS A 105 14.91 14.18 -1.83
N GLU A 106 15.22 13.31 -2.79
CA GLU A 106 14.40 13.11 -3.98
C GLU A 106 13.01 12.56 -3.61
N LYS A 107 12.96 11.62 -2.64
CA LYS A 107 11.70 11.09 -2.12
C LYS A 107 10.90 12.15 -1.38
N VAL A 108 11.56 13.03 -0.63
CA VAL A 108 10.92 14.18 0.04
C VAL A 108 10.33 15.16 -0.97
N ASP A 109 11.10 15.53 -1.99
CA ASP A 109 10.64 16.44 -3.04
C ASP A 109 9.48 15.83 -3.83
N LEU A 110 9.50 14.51 -4.05
CA LEU A 110 8.40 13.78 -4.69
C LEU A 110 7.13 13.75 -3.83
N LEU A 111 7.23 13.57 -2.51
CA LEU A 111 6.08 13.64 -1.61
C LEU A 111 5.35 14.98 -1.69
N LYS A 112 6.11 16.08 -1.68
CA LYS A 112 5.57 17.44 -1.72
C LYS A 112 5.03 17.79 -3.10
N ASN A 113 5.86 17.64 -4.14
CA ASN A 113 5.56 18.17 -5.47
C ASN A 113 4.61 17.25 -6.26
N LYS A 114 4.75 15.94 -6.10
CA LYS A 114 3.89 14.97 -6.79
C LYS A 114 2.70 14.61 -5.92
N PHE A 115 2.90 14.03 -4.75
CA PHE A 115 1.80 13.44 -3.97
C PHE A 115 1.01 14.43 -3.10
N GLY A 116 1.38 15.71 -3.09
CA GLY A 116 0.60 16.77 -2.45
C GLY A 116 0.65 16.76 -0.93
N TYR A 117 1.67 16.12 -0.33
CA TYR A 117 1.95 16.26 1.10
C TYR A 117 2.23 17.73 1.44
N ASP A 118 1.71 18.21 2.57
CA ASP A 118 1.93 19.59 3.01
C ASP A 118 3.38 19.82 3.44
N ALA A 119 3.98 18.81 4.08
CA ALA A 119 5.40 18.78 4.39
C ALA A 119 5.96 17.36 4.31
N ALA A 120 7.27 17.26 4.11
CA ALA A 120 7.99 16.02 4.24
C ALA A 120 9.44 16.27 4.64
N PHE A 121 10.07 15.29 5.27
CA PHE A 121 11.47 15.38 5.70
C PHE A 121 12.25 14.07 5.50
N ASN A 122 13.56 14.21 5.36
CA ASN A 122 14.46 13.07 5.26
C ASN A 122 14.84 12.62 6.66
N TYR A 123 14.31 11.49 7.13
CA TYR A 123 14.55 11.03 8.51
C TYR A 123 16.03 10.70 8.80
N LYS A 124 16.86 10.52 7.77
CA LYS A 124 18.30 10.25 7.92
C LYS A 124 19.13 11.51 8.20
N GLU A 125 18.56 12.68 7.94
CA GLU A 125 19.22 13.98 8.14
C GLU A 125 18.75 14.67 9.43
N GLU A 126 17.88 14.00 10.21
CA GLU A 126 17.36 14.53 11.47
C GLU A 126 18.06 13.84 12.65
N ASP A 127 18.73 14.63 13.49
CA ASP A 127 19.39 14.14 14.70
C ASP A 127 18.39 13.94 15.86
N ASP A 128 17.30 14.73 15.87
CA ASP A 128 16.25 14.70 16.88
C ASP A 128 14.87 14.58 16.22
N PHE A 129 14.28 13.39 16.32
CA PHE A 129 12.96 13.12 15.76
C PHE A 129 11.84 13.87 16.47
N ASP A 130 11.92 14.08 17.79
CA ASP A 130 10.90 14.82 18.53
C ASP A 130 10.86 16.29 18.08
N ALA A 131 12.04 16.92 18.00
CA ALA A 131 12.16 18.29 17.49
C ALA A 131 11.68 18.41 16.04
N SER A 132 12.01 17.42 15.21
CA SER A 132 11.58 17.36 13.81
C SER A 132 10.06 17.26 13.69
N LEU A 133 9.43 16.36 14.44
CA LEU A 133 7.98 16.20 14.45
C LEU A 133 7.29 17.49 14.91
N LYS A 134 7.77 18.15 15.97
CA LYS A 134 7.21 19.43 16.44
C LYS A 134 7.35 20.56 15.42
N ARG A 135 8.42 20.58 14.62
CA ARG A 135 8.64 21.58 13.57
C ARG A 135 7.58 21.47 12.47
N TYR A 136 7.23 20.25 12.05
CA TYR A 136 6.26 20.03 10.96
C TYR A 136 4.82 19.89 11.47
N LEU A 137 4.62 19.45 12.71
CA LEU A 137 3.31 19.18 13.33
C LEU A 137 3.24 19.88 14.70
N PRO A 138 3.30 21.23 14.76
CA PRO A 138 3.33 21.95 16.03
C PRO A 138 2.05 21.80 16.86
N GLN A 139 0.93 21.40 16.23
CA GLN A 139 -0.33 21.09 16.90
C GLN A 139 -0.41 19.63 17.42
N GLY A 140 0.61 18.81 17.13
CA GLY A 140 0.64 17.37 17.38
C GLY A 140 -0.02 16.53 16.29
N ILE A 141 -0.13 15.23 16.54
CA ILE A 141 -0.54 14.21 15.55
C ILE A 141 -1.88 13.58 15.93
N ASP A 142 -2.90 13.69 15.07
CA ASP A 142 -4.18 13.00 15.25
C ASP A 142 -4.12 11.56 14.71
N ILE A 143 -3.47 11.35 13.56
CA ILE A 143 -3.29 10.02 12.95
C ILE A 143 -1.82 9.79 12.65
N TYR A 144 -1.27 8.69 13.14
CA TYR A 144 -0.01 8.16 12.66
C TYR A 144 -0.26 6.87 11.87
N PHE A 145 0.12 6.86 10.59
CA PHE A 145 0.15 5.64 9.79
C PHE A 145 1.58 5.06 9.86
N ASP A 146 1.74 4.00 10.64
CA ASP A 146 3.03 3.41 10.96
C ASP A 146 3.37 2.26 10.00
N ASN A 147 4.40 2.49 9.19
CA ASN A 147 5.02 1.48 8.34
C ASN A 147 6.42 1.07 8.84
N VAL A 148 6.94 1.72 9.89
CA VAL A 148 8.36 1.69 10.26
C VAL A 148 8.61 1.13 11.65
N GLY A 149 7.81 1.49 12.64
CA GLY A 149 8.02 1.12 14.04
C GLY A 149 9.27 1.76 14.66
N GLY A 150 9.82 1.09 15.67
CA GLY A 150 11.10 1.45 16.30
C GLY A 150 11.15 2.86 16.87
N LYS A 151 12.30 3.52 16.71
CA LYS A 151 12.56 4.88 17.22
C LYS A 151 11.56 5.93 16.69
N MET A 152 11.06 5.78 15.47
CA MET A 152 10.07 6.71 14.91
C MET A 152 8.76 6.62 15.70
N LEU A 153 8.24 5.42 15.91
CA LEU A 153 7.03 5.19 16.72
C LEU A 153 7.19 5.73 18.14
N ASP A 154 8.36 5.49 18.76
CA ASP A 154 8.62 5.95 20.13
C ASP A 154 8.57 7.48 20.26
N ASN A 155 9.06 8.22 19.26
CA ASN A 155 8.99 9.68 19.20
C ASN A 155 7.59 10.20 18.81
N VAL A 156 6.88 9.47 17.93
CA VAL A 156 5.51 9.84 17.56
C VAL A 156 4.57 9.78 18.75
N LEU A 157 4.70 8.78 19.64
CA LEU A 157 3.90 8.67 20.87
C LEU A 157 3.94 9.97 21.72
N LEU A 158 5.11 10.59 21.82
CA LEU A 158 5.32 11.86 22.52
C LEU A 158 4.61 13.04 21.83
N ASN A 159 4.37 12.95 20.52
CA ASN A 159 3.77 14.01 19.69
C ASN A 159 2.31 13.76 19.31
N MET A 160 1.73 12.63 19.68
CA MET A 160 0.29 12.37 19.49
C MET A 160 -0.57 13.42 20.22
N ARG A 161 -1.72 13.74 19.65
CA ARG A 161 -2.80 14.50 20.28
C ARG A 161 -3.68 13.59 21.13
N ASN A 162 -4.48 14.20 22.00
CA ASN A 162 -5.49 13.46 22.76
C ASN A 162 -6.47 12.78 21.80
N HIS A 163 -6.82 11.52 22.06
CA HIS A 163 -7.66 10.68 21.23
C HIS A 163 -7.10 10.41 19.83
N GLY A 164 -5.79 10.57 19.65
CA GLY A 164 -5.10 10.20 18.42
C GLY A 164 -5.15 8.70 18.12
N ARG A 165 -4.86 8.32 16.87
CA ARG A 165 -4.86 6.93 16.41
C ARG A 165 -3.54 6.60 15.74
N ILE A 166 -3.01 5.44 16.07
CA ILE A 166 -1.84 4.86 15.43
C ILE A 166 -2.32 3.62 14.68
N VAL A 167 -2.22 3.67 13.36
CA VAL A 167 -2.51 2.55 12.46
C VAL A 167 -1.21 1.82 12.21
N VAL A 168 -1.06 0.63 12.79
CA VAL A 168 0.16 -0.17 12.66
C VAL A 168 0.03 -1.08 11.43
N SER A 169 0.52 -0.59 10.29
CA SER A 169 0.53 -1.35 9.04
C SER A 169 1.77 -2.22 8.89
N GLY A 170 2.88 -1.82 9.48
CA GLY A 170 4.15 -2.55 9.41
C GLY A 170 5.21 -1.92 10.29
N MET A 171 6.28 -2.66 10.54
CA MET A 171 7.43 -2.21 11.35
C MET A 171 8.73 -2.53 10.62
N ILE A 172 8.91 -1.99 9.41
CA ILE A 172 10.02 -2.40 8.53
C ILE A 172 11.41 -2.18 9.11
N SER A 173 11.57 -1.26 10.07
CA SER A 173 12.85 -1.04 10.76
C SER A 173 13.26 -2.23 11.64
N GLN A 174 12.33 -3.11 11.98
CA GLN A 174 12.52 -4.18 12.96
C GLN A 174 12.73 -5.56 12.31
N TYR A 175 12.34 -5.75 11.04
CA TYR A 175 12.26 -7.08 10.40
C TYR A 175 13.58 -7.82 10.28
N ASN A 176 14.69 -7.09 10.11
CA ASN A 176 16.02 -7.68 9.85
C ASN A 176 16.97 -7.54 11.05
N LEU A 177 16.45 -7.22 12.24
CA LEU A 177 17.25 -7.10 13.46
C LEU A 177 17.28 -8.45 14.19
N GLU A 178 18.45 -8.82 14.74
CA GLU A 178 18.56 -9.98 15.63
C GLU A 178 17.77 -9.76 16.93
N GLN A 179 17.74 -8.52 17.41
CA GLN A 179 16.96 -8.09 18.56
C GLN A 179 16.20 -6.81 18.22
N THR A 180 14.88 -6.83 18.40
CA THR A 180 14.01 -5.69 18.14
C THR A 180 14.16 -4.60 19.19
N ASP A 181 14.03 -3.35 18.77
CA ASP A 181 13.99 -2.19 19.67
C ASP A 181 12.68 -2.19 20.48
N GLY A 182 12.79 -1.96 21.79
CA GLY A 182 11.63 -1.74 22.65
C GLY A 182 11.06 -0.33 22.50
N VAL A 183 9.72 -0.22 22.45
CA VAL A 183 9.00 1.06 22.52
C VAL A 183 8.86 1.47 23.98
N LYS A 184 9.36 2.67 24.34
CA LYS A 184 9.52 3.12 25.73
C LYS A 184 8.38 4.02 26.18
N ASN A 185 7.77 4.76 25.27
CA ASN A 185 6.79 5.80 25.57
C ASN A 185 5.33 5.32 25.60
N MET A 186 5.09 4.03 25.87
CA MET A 186 3.75 3.42 25.84
C MET A 186 2.75 4.05 26.82
N MET A 187 3.21 4.68 27.90
CA MET A 187 2.35 5.44 28.82
C MET A 187 1.61 6.61 28.14
N CYS A 188 2.09 7.10 27.00
CA CYS A 188 1.37 8.08 26.20
C CYS A 188 0.00 7.57 25.73
N LEU A 189 -0.16 6.26 25.52
CA LEU A 189 -1.45 5.67 25.17
C LEU A 189 -2.50 5.94 26.25
N VAL A 190 -2.10 5.86 27.52
CA VAL A 190 -2.98 6.11 28.67
C VAL A 190 -3.28 7.61 28.79
N TYR A 191 -2.24 8.44 28.91
CA TYR A 191 -2.42 9.88 29.17
C TYR A 191 -3.18 10.60 28.06
N LYS A 192 -2.93 10.20 26.81
CA LYS A 192 -3.55 10.81 25.64
C LYS A 192 -4.75 10.02 25.12
N ARG A 193 -5.08 8.87 25.71
CA ARG A 193 -6.17 7.99 25.26
C ARG A 193 -6.04 7.65 23.77
N VAL A 194 -4.82 7.36 23.35
CA VAL A 194 -4.49 7.01 21.96
C VAL A 194 -4.87 5.55 21.72
N ARG A 195 -5.52 5.28 20.59
CA ARG A 195 -5.73 3.91 20.10
C ARG A 195 -4.56 3.53 19.19
N MET A 196 -3.87 2.44 19.51
CA MET A 196 -2.84 1.85 18.65
C MET A 196 -3.32 0.49 18.20
N GLU A 197 -3.52 0.31 16.90
CA GLU A 197 -4.19 -0.86 16.34
C GLU A 197 -3.45 -1.36 15.10
N GLY A 198 -3.05 -2.63 15.15
CA GLY A 198 -2.55 -3.36 13.99
C GLY A 198 -3.66 -3.97 13.18
N PHE A 199 -3.41 -4.16 11.88
CA PHE A 199 -4.34 -4.82 10.98
C PHE A 199 -3.56 -5.63 9.93
N VAL A 200 -4.21 -6.64 9.36
CA VAL A 200 -3.66 -7.45 8.27
C VAL A 200 -4.59 -7.33 7.08
N ALA A 201 -4.09 -6.86 5.94
CA ALA A 201 -4.93 -6.58 4.76
C ALA A 201 -5.72 -7.80 4.26
N PHE A 202 -5.20 -9.01 4.47
CA PHE A 202 -5.85 -10.28 4.11
C PHE A 202 -7.23 -10.45 4.77
N ASP A 203 -7.39 -9.99 6.01
CA ASP A 203 -8.66 -10.09 6.76
C ASP A 203 -9.76 -9.21 6.14
N TYR A 204 -9.37 -8.26 5.28
CA TYR A 204 -10.26 -7.28 4.66
C TYR A 204 -10.49 -7.52 3.17
N TYR A 205 -10.10 -8.69 2.64
CA TYR A 205 -10.45 -9.10 1.28
C TYR A 205 -11.95 -9.06 0.97
N PRO A 206 -12.88 -9.32 1.92
CA PRO A 206 -14.30 -9.09 1.68
C PRO A 206 -14.66 -7.64 1.32
N LEU A 207 -13.83 -6.65 1.68
CA LEU A 207 -14.00 -5.24 1.31
C LEU A 207 -13.34 -4.89 -0.02
N TYR A 208 -12.69 -5.83 -0.70
CA TYR A 208 -12.00 -5.57 -1.96
C TYR A 208 -12.92 -4.97 -3.05
N PRO A 209 -14.18 -5.40 -3.23
CA PRO A 209 -15.09 -4.74 -4.19
C PRO A 209 -15.34 -3.26 -3.86
N GLU A 210 -15.64 -2.92 -2.59
CA GLU A 210 -15.82 -1.53 -2.14
C GLU A 210 -14.57 -0.68 -2.40
N PHE A 211 -13.40 -1.25 -2.09
CA PHE A 211 -12.11 -0.64 -2.35
C PHE A 211 -11.89 -0.40 -3.85
N LEU A 212 -12.14 -1.42 -4.69
CA LEU A 212 -11.92 -1.36 -6.12
C LEU A 212 -12.78 -0.27 -6.76
N ASP A 213 -14.08 -0.24 -6.45
CA ASP A 213 -15.01 0.80 -6.93
C ASP A 213 -14.53 2.21 -6.54
N THR A 214 -14.09 2.37 -5.29
CA THR A 214 -13.57 3.66 -4.81
C THR A 214 -12.32 4.06 -5.58
N MET A 215 -11.36 3.15 -5.76
CA MET A 215 -10.11 3.44 -6.46
C MET A 215 -10.31 3.70 -7.94
N LEU A 216 -11.17 2.94 -8.62
CA LEU A 216 -11.54 3.19 -10.01
C LEU A 216 -12.17 4.57 -10.16
N SER A 217 -13.05 4.96 -9.24
CA SER A 217 -13.64 6.30 -9.26
C SER A 217 -12.60 7.43 -9.13
N TYR A 218 -11.49 7.19 -8.40
CA TYR A 218 -10.39 8.13 -8.30
C TYR A 218 -9.51 8.17 -9.55
N ILE A 219 -9.25 7.01 -10.16
CA ILE A 219 -8.46 6.87 -11.39
C ILE A 219 -9.22 7.47 -12.59
N GLU A 220 -10.53 7.25 -12.70
CA GLU A 220 -11.34 7.86 -13.77
C GLU A 220 -11.37 9.39 -13.65
N LYS A 221 -11.42 9.90 -12.41
CA LYS A 221 -11.32 11.33 -12.10
C LYS A 221 -9.89 11.88 -12.29
N GLU A 222 -8.90 11.08 -12.66
CA GLU A 222 -7.52 11.50 -12.91
C GLU A 222 -7.38 12.47 -14.09
N LYS A 223 -8.41 12.61 -14.94
CA LYS A 223 -8.58 13.77 -15.84
C LYS A 223 -8.65 15.13 -15.09
N SER A 224 -8.68 15.13 -13.75
CA SER A 224 -8.77 16.31 -12.86
C SER A 224 -7.81 16.31 -11.64
N CYS A 225 -6.67 15.58 -11.66
CA CYS A 225 -5.60 15.67 -10.62
C CYS A 225 -5.84 14.99 -9.25
N THR A 226 -6.60 13.88 -9.16
CA THR A 226 -7.00 13.31 -7.84
C THR A 226 -6.01 12.30 -7.23
N LEU A 227 -5.45 11.37 -8.00
CA LEU A 227 -4.49 10.36 -7.50
C LEU A 227 -3.33 10.21 -8.48
N LYS A 228 -2.12 10.56 -8.06
CA LYS A 228 -0.90 10.44 -8.84
C LYS A 228 -0.19 9.15 -8.45
N THR A 229 0.16 8.35 -9.45
CA THR A 229 0.89 7.08 -9.26
C THR A 229 2.40 7.26 -9.52
N PHE A 230 3.23 6.44 -8.89
CA PHE A 230 4.62 6.26 -9.32
C PHE A 230 4.61 5.68 -10.75
N PRO A 231 5.40 6.21 -11.69
CA PRO A 231 5.58 5.53 -12.97
C PRO A 231 6.36 4.24 -12.72
N ARG A 232 5.92 3.15 -13.39
CA ARG A 232 6.52 1.81 -13.51
C ARG A 232 7.50 1.37 -12.39
N PRO A 233 7.18 0.32 -11.62
CA PRO A 233 8.14 -0.29 -10.71
C PRO A 233 9.39 -0.75 -11.48
N GLY A 234 10.55 -0.19 -11.13
CA GLY A 234 11.77 -0.98 -11.10
C GLY A 234 11.71 -1.82 -9.83
N GLU A 235 11.67 -3.14 -9.99
CA GLU A 235 11.97 -4.14 -8.96
C GLU A 235 10.98 -4.34 -7.78
N TRP A 236 9.68 -4.17 -8.00
CA TRP A 236 8.65 -4.75 -7.09
C TRP A 236 7.52 -5.39 -7.90
N THR A 237 7.78 -6.57 -8.46
CA THR A 237 6.82 -7.35 -9.26
C THR A 237 6.03 -8.33 -8.40
N ILE A 238 4.74 -8.05 -8.20
CA ILE A 238 3.73 -9.11 -8.17
C ILE A 238 3.47 -9.48 -9.64
N SER A 239 3.43 -10.76 -9.97
CA SER A 239 3.35 -11.22 -11.36
C SER A 239 1.97 -10.91 -11.96
N LEU A 240 1.96 -10.41 -13.21
CA LEU A 240 0.76 -10.29 -14.04
C LEU A 240 0.95 -11.22 -15.23
N TYR A 241 -0.03 -12.07 -15.51
CA TYR A 241 0.07 -13.04 -16.60
C TYR A 241 -0.94 -12.75 -17.70
N ARG A 242 -0.47 -12.66 -18.94
CA ARG A 242 -1.27 -12.70 -20.16
C ARG A 242 -1.16 -14.10 -20.75
N ALA A 243 -2.27 -14.83 -20.88
CA ALA A 243 -2.25 -16.13 -21.56
C ALA A 243 -2.28 -15.91 -23.08
N PHE A 244 -1.36 -16.56 -23.80
CA PHE A 244 -1.43 -16.72 -25.25
C PHE A 244 -2.14 -18.04 -25.59
N HIS A 245 -2.98 -18.01 -26.63
CA HIS A 245 -3.55 -19.22 -27.26
C HIS A 245 -2.42 -20.10 -27.83
N ARG A 246 -2.37 -21.39 -27.45
CA ARG A 246 -1.69 -22.38 -28.28
C ARG A 246 -2.48 -22.56 -29.58
N PRO A 247 -1.85 -22.60 -30.77
CA PRO A 247 -2.50 -23.12 -31.95
C PRO A 247 -2.83 -24.60 -31.69
N GLN A 248 -4.05 -25.01 -32.01
CA GLN A 248 -4.45 -26.42 -32.05
C GLN A 248 -3.46 -27.20 -32.92
N CYS A 249 -2.65 -28.07 -32.33
CA CYS A 249 -2.01 -29.15 -33.07
C CYS A 249 -3.14 -30.08 -33.54
N ARG A 250 -3.39 -30.11 -34.85
CA ARG A 250 -4.23 -31.13 -35.47
C ARG A 250 -3.54 -32.47 -35.34
N GLU A 251 -4.28 -33.46 -34.85
CA GLU A 251 -4.00 -34.87 -35.07
C GLU A 251 -3.92 -35.12 -36.58
N THR A 252 -2.75 -35.50 -37.06
CA THR A 252 -2.47 -36.52 -38.10
C THR A 252 -1.04 -36.32 -38.58
N ASP A 253 -0.21 -37.36 -38.42
CA ASP A 253 1.07 -37.64 -39.12
C ASP A 253 2.24 -37.91 -38.17
N CYS A 254 2.13 -39.00 -37.38
CA CYS A 254 3.29 -39.74 -36.91
C CYS A 254 3.36 -41.08 -37.64
N CYS A 255 3.77 -41.03 -38.90
CA CYS A 255 4.32 -42.19 -39.61
C CYS A 255 5.85 -42.17 -39.43
N GLY A 256 6.35 -43.17 -38.72
CA GLY A 256 7.53 -43.91 -39.18
C GLY A 256 8.91 -43.57 -38.60
N CYS A 257 9.59 -44.66 -38.24
CA CYS A 257 11.05 -44.86 -38.16
C CYS A 257 11.80 -44.51 -36.86
N SER A 258 11.80 -45.51 -35.98
CA SER A 258 12.99 -46.15 -35.36
C SER A 258 14.37 -45.75 -35.91
N ARG A 259 15.32 -45.42 -35.03
CA ARG A 259 16.25 -46.35 -34.34
C ARG A 259 16.92 -45.64 -33.17
#